data_AF-A0A1F3NRQ2-F1
#
_entry.id   AF-A0A1F3NRQ2-F1
#
_cell.length_a   1.000
_cell.length_b   1.000
_cell.length_c   1.000
_cell.angle_alpha   90.00
_cell.angle_beta   90.00
_cell.angle_gamma   90.00
#
_symmetry.space_group_name_H-M   'P 1'
#
loop_
_entity.id
_entity.type
_entity.pdbx_description
1 polymer ?
#
loop_
_entity_poly.entity_id
_entity_poly.type
_entity_poly.pdbx_seq_one_letter_code
_entity_poly.pdbx_strand_id
1 'polypeptide(L)'
;MKRLAYVIGLALLVSCATSKQSSVKEDTMMVTRKYVGNFVEYRQHIPEKFGEPYLIWIKTTMDSTYGKISAFGERCDFQKGDRLYIKRIQLSPGPLSTYWEYQIESDDNPVYYKLSEFQHDRKNLISNWF
;
A
#
# COMPACT_ATOMS: atom_id res chain seq x y z
N MET A 1 32.37 42.58 -38.12
CA MET A 1 31.16 41.72 -38.17
C MET A 1 31.43 40.25 -37.86
N LYS A 2 32.55 39.63 -38.33
CA LYS A 2 32.85 38.20 -38.07
C LYS A 2 32.98 37.83 -36.58
N ARG A 3 33.59 38.69 -35.75
CA ARG A 3 33.78 38.46 -34.31
C ARG A 3 32.47 38.42 -33.51
N LEU A 4 31.46 39.17 -33.95
CA LEU A 4 30.13 39.20 -33.34
C LEU A 4 29.35 37.91 -33.64
N ALA A 5 29.54 37.36 -34.85
CA ALA A 5 28.96 36.07 -35.23
C ALA A 5 29.53 34.90 -34.41
N TYR A 6 30.82 34.94 -34.04
CA TYR A 6 31.42 33.92 -33.18
C TYR A 6 30.87 33.96 -31.74
N VAL A 7 30.58 35.15 -31.20
CA VAL A 7 30.00 35.29 -29.86
C VAL A 7 28.55 34.79 -29.82
N ILE A 8 27.76 35.07 -30.87
CA ILE A 8 26.38 34.58 -30.98
C ILE A 8 26.37 33.05 -31.17
N GLY A 9 27.30 32.50 -31.94
CA GLY A 9 27.45 31.06 -32.11
C GLY A 9 27.80 30.33 -30.81
N LEU A 10 28.65 30.93 -29.96
CA LEU A 10 29.00 30.34 -28.66
C LEU A 10 27.84 30.37 -27.65
N ALA A 11 27.01 31.42 -27.70
CA ALA A 11 25.85 31.56 -26.82
C ALA A 11 24.75 30.53 -27.11
N LEU A 12 24.56 30.12 -28.37
CA LEU A 12 23.56 29.13 -28.75
C LEU A 12 23.94 27.69 -28.33
N LEU A 13 25.23 27.37 -28.21
CA LEU A 13 25.69 26.04 -27.80
C LEU A 13 25.55 25.76 -26.30
N VAL A 14 25.47 26.80 -25.45
CA VAL A 14 25.27 26.65 -24.00
C VAL A 14 23.79 26.37 -23.65
N SER A 15 22.85 26.66 -24.57
CA SER A 15 21.42 26.54 -24.29
C SER A 15 20.89 25.09 -24.28
N CYS A 16 21.71 24.08 -24.61
CA CYS A 16 21.30 22.68 -24.63
C CYS A 16 21.84 21.83 -23.46
N ALA A 17 22.53 22.40 -22.48
CA ALA A 17 23.17 21.64 -21.40
C ALA A 17 22.40 21.68 -20.07
N THR A 18 21.10 21.36 -20.07
CA THR A 18 20.42 20.74 -18.90
C THR A 18 19.02 20.27 -19.31
N SER A 19 18.91 19.13 -19.97
CA SER A 19 17.76 18.27 -19.70
C SER A 19 18.16 17.41 -18.52
N LYS A 20 18.00 17.94 -17.29
CA LYS A 20 17.92 17.06 -16.13
C LYS A 20 16.78 16.10 -16.45
N GLN A 21 17.12 14.82 -16.62
CA GLN A 21 16.19 13.72 -16.65
C GLN A 21 15.12 14.01 -15.61
N SER A 22 13.86 14.10 -16.05
CA SER A 22 12.73 14.37 -15.18
C SER A 22 12.87 13.42 -13.99
N SER A 23 13.32 13.96 -12.85
CA SER A 23 13.18 13.27 -11.59
C SER A 23 11.67 13.09 -11.51
N VAL A 24 11.21 11.86 -11.69
CA VAL A 24 9.84 11.47 -11.36
C VAL A 24 9.72 11.74 -9.87
N LYS A 25 9.41 12.99 -9.56
CA LYS A 25 8.99 13.50 -8.28
C LYS A 25 7.54 13.91 -8.48
N GLU A 26 6.76 12.97 -9.02
CA GLU A 26 5.34 12.98 -8.76
C GLU A 26 5.19 12.43 -7.34
N ASP A 27 5.36 13.37 -6.41
CA ASP A 27 4.83 13.29 -5.06
C ASP A 27 3.29 13.36 -5.13
N THR A 28 2.66 12.53 -5.96
CA THR A 28 1.40 11.96 -5.53
C THR A 28 1.81 11.08 -4.37
N MET A 29 1.50 11.49 -3.14
CA MET A 29 1.29 10.51 -2.08
C MET A 29 0.25 9.53 -2.64
N MET A 30 0.69 8.50 -3.36
CA MET A 30 -0.07 7.28 -3.53
C MET A 30 -0.39 6.92 -2.09
N VAL A 31 -1.65 7.06 -1.69
CA VAL A 31 -2.06 6.72 -0.34
C VAL A 31 -1.76 5.24 -0.18
N THR A 32 -0.57 4.94 0.32
CA THR A 32 -0.11 3.59 0.58
C THR A 32 -0.68 3.09 1.89
N ARG A 33 -1.33 3.97 2.67
CA ARG A 33 -1.85 3.67 4.00
C ARG A 33 -3.20 4.36 4.24
N LYS A 34 -4.22 3.59 4.59
CA LYS A 34 -5.58 4.08 4.85
C LYS A 34 -6.02 3.69 6.25
N TYR A 35 -6.47 4.66 7.05
CA TYR A 35 -7.05 4.38 8.37
C TYR A 35 -8.38 3.63 8.22
N VAL A 36 -8.52 2.55 8.99
CA VAL A 36 -9.69 1.65 8.93
C VAL A 36 -10.37 1.45 10.29
N GLY A 37 -10.15 2.37 11.22
CA GLY A 37 -10.78 2.34 12.54
C GLY A 37 -9.87 1.80 13.64
N ASN A 38 -10.40 1.80 14.85
CA ASN A 38 -9.70 1.23 16.01
C ASN A 38 -10.07 -0.24 16.17
N PHE A 39 -9.12 -1.07 16.60
CA PHE A 39 -9.35 -2.48 16.87
C PHE A 39 -10.40 -2.66 17.97
N VAL A 40 -11.39 -3.51 17.70
CA VAL A 40 -12.48 -3.83 18.65
C VAL A 40 -12.32 -5.25 19.17
N GLU A 41 -12.28 -6.22 18.26
CA GLU A 41 -12.20 -7.64 18.54
C GLU A 41 -11.77 -8.39 17.26
N TYR A 42 -11.42 -9.66 17.42
CA TYR A 42 -11.21 -10.56 16.28
C TYR A 42 -11.88 -11.91 16.51
N ARG A 43 -12.10 -12.62 15.40
CA ARG A 43 -12.46 -14.04 15.41
C ARG A 43 -11.42 -14.80 14.62
N GLN A 44 -10.97 -15.92 15.16
CA GLN A 44 -10.13 -16.86 14.43
C GLN A 44 -11.01 -17.77 13.56
N HIS A 45 -10.60 -18.00 12.32
CA HIS A 45 -11.12 -19.04 11.46
C HIS A 45 -10.08 -20.15 11.33
N ILE A 46 -10.44 -21.32 11.83
CA ILE A 46 -9.64 -22.53 11.72
C ILE A 46 -9.87 -23.11 10.32
N PRO A 47 -8.80 -23.42 9.55
CA PRO A 47 -8.91 -24.01 8.23
C PRO A 47 -9.70 -25.33 8.25
N GLU A 48 -10.56 -25.54 7.26
CA GLU A 48 -11.36 -26.77 7.15
C GLU A 48 -10.56 -27.93 6.53
N LYS A 49 -9.56 -27.60 5.71
CA LYS A 49 -8.72 -28.57 5.01
C LYS A 49 -7.26 -28.43 5.37
N PHE A 50 -6.56 -29.55 5.35
CA PHE A 50 -5.11 -29.56 5.51
C PHE A 50 -4.43 -28.80 4.36
N GLY A 51 -3.59 -27.82 4.71
CA GLY A 51 -2.87 -26.96 3.76
C GLY A 51 -3.52 -25.60 3.48
N GLU A 52 -4.73 -25.35 3.99
CA GLU A 52 -5.32 -24.00 3.97
C GLU A 52 -4.73 -23.14 5.10
N PRO A 53 -4.46 -21.84 4.84
CA PRO A 53 -3.86 -20.96 5.85
C PRO A 53 -4.88 -20.53 6.90
N TYR A 54 -4.42 -20.32 8.13
CA TYR A 54 -5.25 -19.70 9.17
C TYR A 54 -5.62 -18.27 8.81
N LEU A 55 -6.87 -17.91 9.11
CA LEU A 55 -7.39 -16.57 8.91
C LEU A 55 -7.87 -15.98 10.25
N ILE A 56 -7.68 -14.68 10.39
CA ILE A 56 -8.29 -13.86 11.43
C ILE A 56 -9.22 -12.85 10.78
N TRP A 57 -10.40 -12.69 11.37
CA TRP A 57 -11.37 -11.66 10.98
C TRP A 57 -11.35 -10.57 12.03
N ILE A 58 -10.80 -9.44 11.64
CA ILE A 58 -10.60 -8.27 12.47
C ILE A 58 -11.80 -7.35 12.31
N LYS A 59 -12.42 -6.99 13.45
CA LYS A 59 -13.48 -5.99 13.52
C LYS A 59 -12.92 -4.69 14.06
N THR A 60 -13.27 -3.61 13.39
CA THR A 60 -12.86 -2.25 13.79
C THR A 60 -14.07 -1.38 14.10
N THR A 61 -13.83 -0.16 14.61
CA THR A 61 -14.87 0.85 14.79
C THR A 61 -15.49 1.34 13.47
N MET A 62 -14.88 1.03 12.33
CA MET A 62 -15.37 1.37 10.98
C MET A 62 -15.84 0.14 10.21
N ASP A 63 -16.27 -0.93 10.91
CA ASP A 63 -16.83 -2.15 10.31
C ASP A 63 -18.06 -1.86 9.42
N SER A 64 -18.82 -0.80 9.67
CA SER A 64 -19.92 -0.40 8.76
C SER A 64 -19.44 0.07 7.38
N THR A 65 -18.23 0.65 7.32
CA THR A 65 -17.63 1.19 6.09
C THR A 65 -16.79 0.14 5.37
N TYR A 66 -15.93 -0.57 6.11
CA TYR A 66 -14.97 -1.51 5.54
C TYR A 66 -15.38 -2.98 5.69
N GLY A 67 -16.37 -3.28 6.54
CA GLY A 67 -16.66 -4.66 6.94
C GLY A 67 -15.53 -5.27 7.78
N LYS A 68 -15.65 -6.58 8.01
CA LYS A 68 -14.61 -7.35 8.69
C LYS A 68 -13.42 -7.54 7.75
N ILE A 69 -12.24 -7.21 8.27
CA ILE A 69 -10.98 -7.33 7.56
C ILE A 69 -10.47 -8.74 7.77
N SER A 70 -10.27 -9.48 6.68
CA SER A 70 -9.74 -10.85 6.72
C SER A 70 -8.23 -10.82 6.45
N ALA A 71 -7.45 -11.40 7.36
CA ALA A 71 -6.00 -11.42 7.28
C ALA A 71 -5.45 -12.82 7.61
N PHE A 72 -4.30 -13.15 7.05
CA PHE A 72 -3.61 -14.40 7.34
C PHE A 72 -2.93 -14.33 8.71
N GLY A 73 -3.22 -15.30 9.57
CA GLY A 73 -2.66 -15.39 10.90
C GLY A 73 -3.39 -16.41 11.77
N GLU A 74 -2.66 -17.03 12.69
CA GLU A 74 -3.24 -17.96 13.68
C GLU A 74 -3.93 -17.21 14.82
N ARG A 75 -3.45 -16.02 15.15
CA ARG A 75 -3.97 -15.15 16.21
C ARG A 75 -3.81 -13.69 15.83
N CYS A 76 -4.58 -12.83 16.48
CA CYS A 76 -4.49 -11.38 16.34
C CYS A 76 -3.90 -10.78 17.60
N ASP A 77 -2.76 -10.11 17.47
CA ASP A 77 -1.99 -9.52 18.56
C ASP A 77 -2.29 -8.01 18.73
N PHE A 78 -3.18 -7.44 17.91
CA PHE A 78 -3.70 -6.09 18.13
C PHE A 78 -4.45 -5.99 19.46
N GLN A 79 -4.30 -4.86 20.14
CA GLN A 79 -4.96 -4.57 21.40
C GLN A 79 -6.19 -3.68 21.19
N LYS A 80 -7.18 -3.82 22.08
CA LYS A 80 -8.42 -3.06 21.99
C LYS A 80 -8.13 -1.57 22.04
N GLY A 81 -8.53 -0.84 21.00
CA GLY A 81 -8.27 0.59 20.85
C GLY A 81 -7.12 0.93 19.89
N ASP A 82 -6.28 -0.04 19.49
CA ASP A 82 -5.19 0.17 18.53
C ASP A 82 -5.71 0.81 17.24
N ARG A 83 -5.02 1.83 16.75
CA ARG A 83 -5.37 2.47 15.47
C ARG A 83 -4.87 1.62 14.32
N LEU A 84 -5.80 1.06 13.55
CA LEU A 84 -5.46 0.17 12.46
C LEU A 84 -5.49 0.88 11.11
N TYR A 85 -4.55 0.47 10.27
CA TYR A 85 -4.39 0.99 8.92
C TYR A 85 -4.19 -0.16 7.95
N ILE A 86 -4.79 -0.04 6.77
CA ILE A 86 -4.47 -0.90 5.64
C ILE A 86 -3.37 -0.24 4.84
N LYS A 87 -2.28 -0.97 4.64
CA LYS A 87 -1.17 -0.58 3.81
C LYS A 87 -1.18 -1.35 2.48
N ARG A 88 -1.05 -0.64 1.36
CA ARG A 88 -0.88 -1.20 0.02
C ARG A 88 0.58 -1.05 -0.41
N ILE A 89 1.21 -2.16 -0.79
CA ILE A 89 2.62 -2.25 -1.18
C ILE A 89 2.70 -2.81 -2.60
N GLN A 90 3.44 -2.12 -3.48
CA GLN A 90 3.73 -2.64 -4.81
C GLN A 90 4.93 -3.58 -4.72
N LEU A 91 4.74 -4.84 -5.10
CA LEU A 91 5.81 -5.83 -5.17
C LEU A 91 6.17 -6.08 -6.63
N SER A 92 7.46 -6.09 -6.94
CA SER A 92 8.01 -6.34 -8.27
C SER A 92 9.05 -7.45 -8.21
N PRO A 93 8.63 -8.73 -8.19
CA PRO A 93 9.56 -9.87 -8.09
C PRO A 93 10.44 -10.07 -9.34
N GLY A 94 10.28 -9.26 -10.39
CA GLY A 94 11.09 -9.29 -11.59
C GLY A 94 10.83 -8.08 -12.50
N PRO A 95 11.46 -8.01 -13.68
CA PRO A 95 11.37 -6.87 -14.60
C PRO A 95 10.01 -6.74 -15.33
N LEU A 96 9.15 -7.77 -15.28
CA LEU A 96 7.94 -7.85 -16.10
C LEU A 96 6.63 -7.98 -15.30
N SER A 97 6.69 -8.15 -13.98
CA SER A 97 5.50 -8.39 -13.17
C SER A 97 5.49 -7.50 -11.93
N THR A 98 4.43 -6.73 -11.77
CA THR A 98 4.12 -6.03 -10.52
C THR A 98 2.77 -6.50 -10.00
N TYR A 99 2.64 -6.63 -8.69
CA TYR A 99 1.37 -6.90 -8.04
C TYR A 99 1.24 -6.09 -6.76
N TRP A 100 0.00 -5.89 -6.32
CA TRP A 100 -0.32 -5.18 -5.08
C TRP A 100 -0.50 -6.18 -3.95
N GLU A 101 0.26 -6.01 -2.88
CA GLU A 101 0.02 -6.68 -1.61
C GLU A 101 -0.64 -5.71 -0.64
N TYR A 102 -1.55 -6.22 0.18
CA TYR A 102 -2.24 -5.45 1.20
C TYR A 102 -1.92 -6.04 2.58
N GLN A 103 -1.65 -5.16 3.54
CA GLN A 103 -1.33 -5.52 4.92
C GLN A 103 -2.19 -4.69 5.87
N ILE A 104 -2.53 -5.21 7.04
CA ILE A 104 -3.07 -4.43 8.15
C ILE A 104 -1.99 -4.27 9.21
N GLU A 105 -1.80 -3.03 9.66
CA GLU A 105 -0.77 -2.63 10.62
C GLU A 105 -1.35 -1.66 11.65
N SER A 106 -0.63 -1.49 12.76
CA SER A 106 -0.95 -0.52 13.81
C SER A 106 0.21 0.47 13.97
N ASP A 107 -0.09 1.69 14.42
CA ASP A 107 0.94 2.62 14.90
C ASP A 107 1.39 2.24 16.32
N ASP A 108 0.48 1.65 17.09
CA ASP A 108 0.65 1.40 18.52
C ASP A 108 1.30 0.03 18.78
N ASN A 109 1.35 -0.83 17.75
CA ASN A 109 1.91 -2.18 17.81
C ASN A 109 2.69 -2.49 16.52
N PRO A 110 3.95 -2.99 16.58
CA PRO A 110 4.77 -3.28 15.40
C PRO A 110 4.30 -4.50 14.57
N VAL A 111 3.26 -5.20 15.01
CA VAL A 111 2.70 -6.34 14.29
C VAL A 111 1.93 -5.89 13.04
N TYR A 112 2.10 -6.66 11.97
CA TYR A 112 1.33 -6.52 10.74
C TYR A 112 0.88 -7.91 10.25
N TYR A 113 -0.25 -7.94 9.54
CA TYR A 113 -0.78 -9.15 8.92
C TYR A 113 -1.07 -8.91 7.44
N LYS A 114 -0.73 -9.88 6.59
CA LYS A 114 -1.11 -9.84 5.17
C LYS A 114 -2.62 -10.06 5.06
N LEU A 115 -3.29 -9.24 4.26
CA LEU A 115 -4.72 -9.37 4.02
C LEU A 115 -5.02 -10.45 2.98
N SER A 116 -6.14 -11.15 3.15
CA SER A 116 -6.69 -12.01 2.10
C SER A 116 -7.32 -11.15 1.01
N GLU A 117 -7.27 -11.56 -0.25
CA GLU A 117 -7.78 -10.75 -1.37
C GLU A 117 -9.27 -10.37 -1.24
N PHE A 118 -10.05 -11.22 -0.56
CA PHE A 118 -11.48 -11.06 -0.35
C PHE A 118 -11.81 -10.64 1.09
N GLN A 119 -12.88 -9.85 1.24
CA GLN A 119 -13.51 -9.59 2.54
C GLN A 119 -14.24 -10.84 3.03
N HIS A 120 -14.34 -10.99 4.35
CA HIS A 120 -14.97 -12.16 4.98
C HIS A 120 -16.41 -12.41 4.49
N ASP A 121 -17.25 -11.36 4.44
CA ASP A 121 -18.69 -11.49 4.22
C ASP A 121 -19.14 -11.04 2.81
N ARG A 122 -18.30 -10.29 2.11
CA ARG A 122 -18.64 -9.71 0.80
C ARG A 122 -17.55 -10.14 -0.16
N LYS A 123 -17.91 -10.73 -1.31
CA LYS A 123 -16.96 -11.10 -2.38
C LYS A 123 -16.29 -9.88 -3.06
N ASN A 124 -16.09 -8.80 -2.29
CA ASN A 124 -15.47 -7.57 -2.70
C ASN A 124 -13.97 -7.69 -2.50
N LEU A 125 -13.23 -7.23 -3.49
CA LEU A 125 -11.77 -7.17 -3.44
C LEU A 125 -11.32 -6.04 -2.53
N ILE A 126 -10.25 -6.30 -1.77
CA ILE A 126 -9.59 -5.28 -0.92
C ILE A 126 -9.09 -4.08 -1.73
N SER A 127 -8.77 -4.29 -3.02
CA SER A 127 -8.38 -3.22 -3.93
C SER A 127 -9.40 -2.10 -4.03
N ASN A 128 -10.69 -2.40 -3.86
CA ASN A 128 -11.77 -1.41 -4.00
C ASN A 128 -11.81 -0.40 -2.84
N TRP A 129 -10.99 -0.57 -1.81
CA TRP A 129 -10.84 0.41 -0.73
C TRP A 129 -9.87 1.54 -1.08
N PHE A 130 -9.14 1.46 -2.19
CA PHE A 130 -8.19 2.46 -2.68
C PHE A 130 -8.60 2.96 -4.05
#